data_AF-A0A965TEK7-F1
#
_entry.id   AF-A0A965TEK7-F1
#
_cell.length_a   1.000
_cell.length_b   1.000
_cell.length_c   1.000
_cell.angle_alpha   90.00
_cell.angle_beta   90.00
_cell.angle_gamma   90.00
#
_symmetry.space_group_name_H-M   'P 1'
#
loop_
_entity.id
_entity.type
_entity.pdbx_description
1 polymer ?
#
loop_
_entity_poly.entity_id
_entity_poly.type
_entity_poly.pdbx_seq_one_letter_code
_entity_poly.pdbx_strand_id
1 'polypeptide(L)'
;LKDKCRNILVLGECHAAVFNGLLLYNMPYCRADKLSEDVLSGVDAVIVTSPDAYGATKDIETIRKLIGQRLLLVDEAHGAHYAFCSLLPVSAVKYADITVNSMHKTMPVYTGGALLHSNNAELDSAIITYRRMAHSTSPSYLVMATMDYARALFLENGELMYKEVLEAIEKLELPIGYTRILNDDFSRLVLSTGNRGKEVYQKLSEAGIYLEMYDNDRVVFIVTPFNRELLGKVEEVLKRDIIVKASNNNKDKYLYLEGKIAKEDIGLYPPCVPVILKGEVITRKKIEYVIENIERAYGLRDEN
;
A
#
# COMPACT_ATOMS: atom_id res chain seq x y z
N LEU A 1 -15.08 15.06 18.21
CA LEU A 1 -15.02 13.80 19.00
C LEU A 1 -15.07 14.06 20.49
N LYS A 2 -14.05 14.69 21.11
CA LYS A 2 -14.00 14.96 22.56
C LYS A 2 -15.28 15.54 23.16
N ASP A 3 -15.89 16.52 22.50
CA ASP A 3 -17.05 17.23 23.05
C ASP A 3 -18.40 16.56 22.76
N LYS A 4 -18.43 15.54 21.89
CA LYS A 4 -19.67 14.93 21.37
C LYS A 4 -19.76 13.41 21.53
N CYS A 5 -18.64 12.72 21.76
CA CYS A 5 -18.57 11.26 21.74
C CYS A 5 -18.02 10.73 23.06
N ARG A 6 -18.59 9.63 23.55
CA ARG A 6 -18.12 8.89 24.72
C ARG A 6 -17.43 7.61 24.33
N ASN A 7 -17.88 6.93 23.27
CA ASN A 7 -17.29 5.68 22.80
C ASN A 7 -16.94 5.77 21.32
N ILE A 8 -15.68 5.50 20.98
CA ILE A 8 -15.18 5.53 19.60
C ILE A 8 -14.81 4.11 19.19
N LEU A 9 -15.25 3.72 18.00
CA LEU A 9 -14.79 2.50 17.34
C LEU A 9 -13.71 2.84 16.32
N VAL A 10 -12.55 2.19 16.43
CA VAL A 10 -11.50 2.22 15.40
C VAL A 10 -11.62 0.93 14.58
N LEU A 11 -11.94 1.07 13.29
CA LEU A 11 -12.23 -0.05 12.39
C LEU A 11 -11.02 -0.43 11.53
N GLY A 12 -10.47 -1.61 11.84
CA GLY A 12 -9.26 -2.17 11.24
C GLY A 12 -7.99 -1.45 11.71
N GLU A 13 -6.96 -1.50 10.88
CA GLU A 13 -5.71 -0.79 11.13
C GLU A 13 -5.85 0.71 10.80
N CYS A 14 -5.26 1.54 11.66
CA CYS A 14 -5.22 2.99 11.52
C CYS A 14 -3.81 3.52 11.78
N HIS A 15 -3.52 4.70 11.24
CA HIS A 15 -2.24 5.37 11.45
C HIS A 15 -2.04 5.74 12.93
N ALA A 16 -0.78 5.72 13.39
CA ALA A 16 -0.41 6.06 14.78
C ALA A 16 -0.97 7.41 15.25
N ALA A 17 -1.13 8.37 14.32
CA ALA A 17 -1.71 9.68 14.61
C ALA A 17 -3.14 9.61 15.17
N VAL A 18 -3.95 8.63 14.74
CA VAL A 18 -5.30 8.41 15.29
C VAL A 18 -5.21 8.08 16.78
N PHE A 19 -4.36 7.11 17.13
CA PHE A 19 -4.16 6.69 18.53
C PHE A 19 -3.52 7.80 19.38
N ASN A 20 -2.57 8.55 18.82
CA ASN A 20 -1.99 9.71 19.50
C ASN A 20 -3.05 10.78 19.79
N GLY A 21 -3.97 11.05 18.85
CA GLY A 21 -5.07 11.98 19.06
C GLY A 21 -6.05 11.49 20.13
N LEU A 22 -6.41 10.21 20.11
CA LEU A 22 -7.25 9.60 21.15
C LEU A 22 -6.60 9.70 22.53
N LEU A 23 -5.30 9.40 22.62
CA LEU A 23 -4.51 9.48 23.85
C LEU A 23 -4.41 10.92 24.37
N LEU A 24 -4.10 11.88 23.51
CA LEU A 24 -3.93 13.30 23.86
C LEU A 24 -5.18 13.88 24.53
N TYR A 25 -6.36 13.41 24.13
CA TYR A 25 -7.64 13.85 24.68
C TYR A 25 -8.28 12.85 25.65
N ASN A 26 -7.55 11.81 26.06
CA ASN A 26 -8.02 10.75 26.95
C ASN A 26 -9.37 10.15 26.51
N MET A 27 -9.50 9.91 25.22
CA MET A 27 -10.72 9.38 24.61
C MET A 27 -10.72 7.85 24.69
N PRO A 28 -11.71 7.22 25.34
CA PRO A 28 -11.82 5.77 25.32
C PRO A 28 -12.24 5.30 23.91
N TYR A 29 -11.68 4.17 23.49
CA TYR A 29 -11.98 3.57 22.21
C TYR A 29 -11.92 2.05 22.28
N CYS A 30 -12.64 1.39 21.37
CA CYS A 30 -12.52 -0.02 21.08
C CYS A 30 -11.99 -0.21 19.66
N ARG A 31 -11.43 -1.40 19.39
CA ARG A 31 -10.96 -1.81 18.06
C ARG A 31 -11.77 -2.99 17.58
N ALA A 32 -12.08 -3.02 16.30
CA ALA A 32 -12.63 -4.21 15.65
C ALA A 32 -12.10 -4.29 14.21
N ASP A 33 -11.87 -5.50 13.73
CA ASP A 33 -11.44 -5.71 12.33
C ASP A 33 -12.61 -5.60 11.34
N LYS A 34 -13.82 -5.93 11.80
CA LYS A 34 -15.04 -5.94 11.00
C LYS A 34 -16.16 -5.20 11.71
N LEU A 35 -16.98 -4.52 10.91
CA LEU A 35 -18.16 -3.82 11.37
C LEU A 35 -19.33 -4.81 11.53
N SER A 36 -20.03 -4.74 12.64
CA SER A 36 -21.27 -5.50 12.91
C SER A 36 -22.17 -4.72 13.86
N GLU A 37 -23.45 -5.06 13.91
CA GLU A 37 -24.43 -4.37 14.79
C GLU A 37 -24.04 -4.47 16.28
N ASP A 38 -23.54 -5.63 16.71
CA ASP A 38 -23.12 -5.87 18.10
C ASP A 38 -21.99 -4.91 18.51
N VAL A 39 -21.01 -4.72 17.63
CA VAL A 39 -19.86 -3.82 17.87
C VAL A 39 -20.28 -2.35 17.83
N LEU A 40 -21.38 -2.01 17.16
CA LEU A 40 -21.92 -0.64 17.07
C LEU A 40 -22.79 -0.25 18.26
N SER A 41 -23.13 -1.20 19.14
CA SER A 41 -23.89 -0.93 20.35
C SER A 41 -23.15 0.05 21.26
N GLY A 42 -23.76 1.19 21.56
CA GLY A 42 -23.17 2.23 22.41
C GLY A 42 -22.00 3.01 21.79
N VAL A 43 -21.67 2.81 20.51
CA VAL A 43 -20.65 3.58 19.77
C VAL A 43 -21.25 4.89 19.25
N ASP A 44 -20.54 6.00 19.44
CA ASP A 44 -20.96 7.33 18.97
C ASP A 44 -20.27 7.74 17.66
N ALA A 45 -19.06 7.22 17.43
CA ALA A 45 -18.27 7.53 16.24
C ALA A 45 -17.45 6.33 15.78
N VAL A 46 -17.25 6.23 14.46
CA VAL A 46 -16.39 5.24 13.82
C VAL A 46 -15.26 5.96 13.09
N ILE A 47 -14.03 5.55 13.36
CA ILE A 47 -12.83 5.98 12.64
C ILE A 47 -12.36 4.83 11.77
N VAL A 48 -12.08 5.09 10.50
CA VAL A 48 -11.61 4.08 9.55
C VAL A 48 -10.54 4.66 8.64
N THR A 49 -9.49 3.89 8.36
CA THR A 49 -8.51 4.23 7.31
C THR A 49 -8.90 3.58 5.98
N SER A 50 -8.94 4.37 4.91
CA SER A 50 -9.17 3.92 3.54
C SER A 50 -8.64 4.97 2.56
N PRO A 51 -7.75 4.62 1.60
CA PRO A 51 -7.26 3.27 1.31
C PRO A 51 -6.24 2.76 2.35
N ASP A 52 -5.92 1.47 2.29
CA ASP A 52 -4.75 0.91 2.98
C ASP A 52 -3.44 1.23 2.24
N ALA A 53 -2.32 0.79 2.82
CA ALA A 53 -0.99 1.07 2.25
C ALA A 53 -0.74 0.44 0.88
N TYR A 54 -1.54 -0.57 0.48
CA TYR A 54 -1.45 -1.28 -0.79
C TYR A 54 -2.45 -0.76 -1.84
N GLY A 55 -3.27 0.24 -1.50
CA GLY A 55 -4.27 0.81 -2.41
C GLY A 55 -5.64 0.14 -2.38
N ALA A 56 -5.89 -0.78 -1.44
CA ALA A 56 -7.22 -1.35 -1.27
C ALA A 56 -8.11 -0.39 -0.48
N THR A 57 -9.34 -0.22 -0.94
CA THR A 57 -10.33 0.70 -0.37
C THR A 57 -11.37 -0.07 0.43
N LYS A 58 -11.97 0.58 1.43
CA LYS A 58 -13.16 0.08 2.12
C LYS A 58 -14.41 0.69 1.49
N ASP A 59 -15.51 -0.05 1.48
CA ASP A 59 -16.80 0.46 1.04
C ASP A 59 -17.38 1.44 2.07
N ILE A 60 -16.99 2.71 1.93
CA ILE A 60 -17.40 3.79 2.84
C ILE A 60 -18.91 4.04 2.75
N GLU A 61 -19.53 3.84 1.59
CA GLU A 61 -20.98 4.00 1.45
C GLU A 61 -21.74 2.96 2.29
N THR A 62 -21.33 1.70 2.21
CA THR A 62 -21.91 0.64 3.03
C THR A 62 -21.63 0.87 4.52
N ILE A 63 -20.43 1.31 4.90
CA ILE A 63 -20.12 1.69 6.29
C ILE A 63 -21.07 2.81 6.75
N ARG A 64 -21.23 3.89 5.97
CA ARG A 64 -22.15 5.00 6.30
C ARG A 64 -23.58 4.51 6.53
N LYS A 65 -24.08 3.61 5.67
CA LYS A 65 -25.42 3.00 5.82
C LYS A 65 -25.54 2.20 7.11
N LEU A 66 -24.54 1.38 7.44
CA LEU A 66 -24.55 0.52 8.63
C LEU A 66 -24.47 1.31 9.95
N ILE A 67 -23.65 2.37 10.02
CA ILE A 67 -23.48 3.11 11.27
C ILE A 67 -24.62 4.11 11.55
N GLY A 68 -25.50 4.37 10.58
CA GLY A 68 -26.74 5.13 10.77
C GLY A 68 -26.54 6.64 10.82
N GLN A 69 -26.63 7.26 12.01
CA GLN A 69 -26.40 8.70 12.25
C GLN A 69 -25.13 8.98 13.08
N ARG A 70 -24.37 7.93 13.44
CA ARG A 70 -23.09 8.06 14.16
C ARG A 70 -22.09 8.86 13.32
N LEU A 71 -21.12 9.49 13.98
CA LEU A 71 -20.06 10.21 13.25
C LEU A 71 -19.14 9.23 12.52
N LEU A 72 -18.91 9.46 11.23
CA LEU A 72 -17.94 8.73 10.42
C LEU A 72 -16.73 9.61 10.13
N LEU A 73 -15.57 9.17 10.58
CA LEU A 73 -14.30 9.80 10.29
C LEU A 73 -13.46 8.87 9.43
N VAL A 74 -13.00 9.35 8.28
CA VAL A 74 -12.17 8.58 7.36
C VAL A 74 -10.78 9.21 7.26
N ASP A 75 -9.77 8.43 7.64
CA ASP A 75 -8.37 8.72 7.31
C ASP A 75 -8.12 8.26 5.87
N GLU A 76 -8.29 9.20 4.93
CA GLU A 76 -8.00 9.05 3.50
C GLU A 76 -6.69 9.75 3.15
N ALA A 77 -5.65 9.56 3.99
CA ALA A 77 -4.38 10.25 3.82
C ALA A 77 -3.79 10.07 2.41
N HIS A 78 -4.02 8.93 1.77
CA HIS A 78 -3.50 8.59 0.45
C HIS A 78 -4.48 8.80 -0.71
N GLY A 79 -5.72 9.25 -0.45
CA GLY A 79 -6.74 9.43 -1.49
C GLY A 79 -6.96 10.88 -1.94
N ALA A 80 -6.02 11.80 -1.67
CA ALA A 80 -6.18 13.22 -2.01
C ALA A 80 -6.47 13.47 -3.52
N HIS A 81 -6.04 12.56 -4.37
CA HIS A 81 -6.17 12.63 -5.82
C HIS A 81 -7.48 12.03 -6.37
N TYR A 82 -8.25 11.30 -5.55
CA TYR A 82 -9.45 10.56 -5.95
C TYR A 82 -10.56 11.44 -6.53
N ALA A 83 -10.69 12.68 -6.05
CA ALA A 83 -11.71 13.62 -6.52
C ALA A 83 -11.50 14.09 -7.97
N PHE A 84 -10.35 13.81 -8.58
CA PHE A 84 -9.92 14.42 -9.85
C PHE A 84 -9.86 13.46 -11.03
N CYS A 85 -10.15 12.16 -10.85
CA CYS A 85 -10.30 11.23 -11.96
C CYS A 85 -11.36 10.17 -11.67
N SER A 86 -12.25 9.96 -12.64
CA SER A 86 -13.36 8.99 -12.56
C SER A 86 -12.93 7.52 -12.51
N LEU A 87 -11.67 7.22 -12.88
CA LEU A 87 -11.08 5.89 -12.86
C LEU A 87 -10.45 5.52 -11.50
N LEU A 88 -10.32 6.50 -10.59
CA LEU A 88 -9.84 6.29 -9.23
C LEU A 88 -11.01 5.91 -8.30
N PRO A 89 -10.72 5.38 -7.10
CA PRO A 89 -11.74 5.13 -6.10
C PRO A 89 -12.58 6.37 -5.77
N VAL A 90 -13.83 6.15 -5.35
CA VAL A 90 -14.69 7.25 -4.90
C VAL A 90 -14.17 7.78 -3.56
N SER A 91 -13.87 9.07 -3.49
CA SER A 91 -13.42 9.70 -2.24
C SER A 91 -14.46 9.58 -1.13
N ALA A 92 -13.98 9.24 0.06
CA ALA A 92 -14.72 9.18 1.31
C ALA A 92 -15.37 10.53 1.68
N VAL A 93 -14.88 11.64 1.13
CA VAL A 93 -15.54 12.96 1.24
C VAL A 93 -16.99 12.93 0.76
N LYS A 94 -17.42 11.95 -0.05
CA LYS A 94 -18.84 11.85 -0.43
C LYS A 94 -19.75 11.33 0.68
N TYR A 95 -19.21 10.61 1.66
CA TYR A 95 -20.00 9.78 2.60
C TYR A 95 -19.69 10.04 4.07
N ALA A 96 -18.47 10.47 4.40
CA ALA A 96 -18.02 10.67 5.78
C ALA A 96 -18.41 12.05 6.31
N ASP A 97 -18.53 12.16 7.65
CA ASP A 97 -18.69 13.46 8.30
C ASP A 97 -17.38 14.25 8.24
N ILE A 98 -16.26 13.56 8.43
CA ILE A 98 -14.90 14.12 8.34
C ILE A 98 -14.02 13.19 7.49
N THR A 99 -13.30 13.77 6.55
CA THR A 99 -12.24 13.07 5.80
C THR A 99 -10.94 13.85 5.89
N VAL A 100 -9.83 13.15 6.10
CA VAL A 100 -8.49 13.76 6.11
C VAL A 100 -7.70 13.27 4.91
N ASN A 101 -7.15 14.19 4.12
CA ASN A 101 -6.27 13.89 3.00
C ASN A 101 -4.87 14.47 3.23
N SER A 102 -3.82 13.68 3.02
CA SER A 102 -2.44 14.19 2.99
C SER A 102 -2.05 14.52 1.55
N MET A 103 -2.30 15.75 1.12
CA MET A 103 -2.06 16.17 -0.26
C MET A 103 -0.61 15.90 -0.69
N HIS A 104 0.36 16.16 0.18
CA HIS A 104 1.78 15.94 -0.11
C HIS A 104 2.19 14.50 -0.41
N LYS A 105 1.31 13.51 -0.18
CA LYS A 105 1.60 12.10 -0.49
C LYS A 105 1.28 11.73 -1.94
N THR A 106 0.23 12.33 -2.52
CA THR A 106 -0.28 11.93 -3.85
C THR A 106 -0.53 13.10 -4.80
N MET A 107 -0.24 14.32 -4.38
CA MET A 107 -0.35 15.56 -5.16
C MET A 107 0.95 16.37 -5.02
N PRO A 108 1.27 17.29 -5.96
CA PRO A 108 2.53 18.04 -5.96
C PRO A 108 2.50 19.17 -4.91
N VAL A 109 2.49 18.78 -3.64
CA VAL A 109 2.38 19.66 -2.47
C VAL A 109 3.56 19.42 -1.53
N TYR A 110 4.12 20.49 -0.97
CA TYR A 110 5.21 20.34 0.00
C TYR A 110 4.77 19.59 1.26
N THR A 111 5.72 18.84 1.84
CA THR A 111 5.51 18.05 3.06
C THR A 111 4.83 18.86 4.16
N GLY A 112 3.79 18.27 4.76
CA GLY A 112 2.94 18.92 5.75
C GLY A 112 1.65 19.54 5.18
N GLY A 113 1.51 19.65 3.86
CA GLY A 113 0.24 20.05 3.24
C GLY A 113 -0.81 18.95 3.33
N ALA A 114 -1.93 19.24 3.98
CA ALA A 114 -3.04 18.31 4.21
C ALA A 114 -4.38 19.07 4.26
N LEU A 115 -5.47 18.37 3.93
CA LEU A 115 -6.84 18.88 3.99
C LEU A 115 -7.65 18.08 5.02
N LEU A 116 -8.54 18.80 5.69
CA LEU A 116 -9.62 18.22 6.47
C LEU A 116 -10.93 18.69 5.84
N HIS A 117 -11.73 17.74 5.37
CA HIS A 117 -13.04 17.96 4.79
C HIS A 117 -14.10 17.75 5.87
N SER A 118 -15.12 18.63 5.89
CA SER A 118 -16.26 18.55 6.80
C SER A 118 -17.54 18.53 5.97
N ASN A 119 -18.33 17.46 6.10
CA ASN A 119 -19.70 17.40 5.58
C ASN A 119 -20.74 17.55 6.70
N ASN A 120 -20.30 17.98 7.87
CA ASN A 120 -21.14 18.13 9.04
C ASN A 120 -20.91 19.50 9.66
N ALA A 121 -21.76 20.47 9.27
CA ALA A 121 -21.65 21.86 9.68
C ALA A 121 -21.71 22.06 11.22
N GLU A 122 -22.28 21.11 11.96
CA GLU A 122 -22.25 21.17 13.43
C GLU A 122 -20.85 21.01 14.03
N LEU A 123 -19.92 20.43 13.26
CA LEU A 123 -18.54 20.21 13.70
C LEU A 123 -17.63 21.39 13.37
N ASP A 124 -18.01 22.29 12.46
CA ASP A 124 -17.12 23.33 11.91
C ASP A 124 -16.55 24.25 12.98
N SER A 125 -17.37 24.68 13.95
CA SER A 125 -16.93 25.52 15.06
C SER A 125 -15.87 24.82 15.93
N ALA A 126 -16.09 23.54 16.23
CA ALA A 126 -15.14 22.73 16.98
C ALA A 126 -13.85 22.50 16.16
N ILE A 127 -13.96 22.19 14.88
CA ILE A 127 -12.83 22.00 13.97
C ILE A 127 -11.95 23.24 13.93
N ILE A 128 -12.53 24.44 13.75
CA ILE A 128 -11.78 25.70 13.74
C ILE A 128 -11.07 25.92 15.08
N THR A 129 -11.74 25.61 16.19
CA THR A 129 -11.19 25.77 17.54
C THR A 129 -10.00 24.86 17.77
N TYR A 130 -10.15 23.54 17.54
CA TYR A 130 -9.06 22.58 17.72
C TYR A 130 -7.93 22.76 16.71
N ARG A 131 -8.23 23.16 15.46
CA ARG A 131 -7.20 23.53 14.48
C ARG A 131 -6.33 24.68 15.00
N ARG A 132 -6.91 25.71 15.63
CA ARG A 132 -6.14 26.81 16.22
C ARG A 132 -5.25 26.38 17.38
N MET A 133 -5.64 25.34 18.12
CA MET A 133 -4.82 24.77 19.20
C MET A 133 -3.67 23.91 18.68
N ALA A 134 -3.89 23.17 17.58
CA ALA A 134 -2.92 22.23 17.03
C ALA A 134 -1.94 22.88 16.04
N HIS A 135 -2.31 23.98 15.38
CA HIS A 135 -1.51 24.61 14.33
C HIS A 135 -0.81 25.88 14.82
N SER A 136 0.32 26.18 14.18
CA SER A 136 0.99 27.47 14.31
C SER A 136 0.09 28.61 13.85
N THR A 137 0.16 29.75 14.55
CA THR A 137 -0.44 31.02 14.12
C THR A 137 0.27 31.64 12.91
N SER A 138 1.44 31.09 12.54
CA SER A 138 2.25 31.49 11.38
C SER A 138 2.39 30.28 10.44
N PRO A 139 1.36 29.99 9.60
CA PRO A 139 1.41 28.86 8.67
C PRO A 139 2.46 29.10 7.58
N SER A 140 2.97 28.02 6.98
CA SER A 140 3.83 28.11 5.81
C SER A 140 3.02 28.51 4.58
N TYR A 141 3.16 29.76 4.14
CA TYR A 141 2.51 30.25 2.92
C TYR A 141 2.99 29.52 1.66
N LEU A 142 4.21 29.00 1.66
CA LEU A 142 4.71 28.17 0.55
C LEU A 142 3.94 26.86 0.45
N VAL A 143 3.68 26.19 1.58
CA VAL A 143 2.85 24.98 1.59
C VAL A 143 1.44 25.31 1.11
N MET A 144 0.82 26.36 1.64
CA MET A 144 -0.53 26.78 1.21
C MET A 144 -0.60 27.13 -0.29
N ALA A 145 0.42 27.82 -0.82
CA ALA A 145 0.49 28.14 -2.24
C ALA A 145 0.59 26.88 -3.11
N THR A 146 1.41 25.89 -2.73
CA THR A 146 1.47 24.61 -3.46
C THR A 146 0.18 23.82 -3.37
N MET A 147 -0.55 23.90 -2.25
CA MET A 147 -1.88 23.27 -2.11
C MET A 147 -2.89 23.88 -3.08
N ASP A 148 -2.95 25.21 -3.17
CA ASP A 148 -3.89 25.87 -4.10
C ASP A 148 -3.49 25.65 -5.56
N TYR A 149 -2.20 25.66 -5.87
CA TYR A 149 -1.69 25.29 -7.20
C TYR A 149 -2.08 23.85 -7.57
N ALA A 150 -1.82 22.88 -6.68
CA ALA A 150 -2.15 21.48 -6.93
C ALA A 150 -3.66 21.26 -7.14
N ARG A 151 -4.50 21.94 -6.35
CA ARG A 151 -5.95 21.95 -6.53
C ARG A 151 -6.34 22.47 -7.91
N ALA A 152 -5.82 23.64 -8.32
CA ALA A 152 -6.14 24.24 -9.61
C ALA A 152 -5.70 23.33 -10.77
N LEU A 153 -4.47 22.81 -10.73
CA LEU A 153 -3.92 21.93 -11.75
C LEU A 153 -4.76 20.66 -11.94
N PHE A 154 -5.15 20.00 -10.85
CA PHE A 154 -5.88 18.73 -10.91
C PHE A 154 -7.37 18.93 -11.24
N LEU A 155 -7.98 20.06 -10.86
CA LEU A 155 -9.33 20.40 -11.31
C LEU A 155 -9.42 20.55 -12.83
N GLU A 156 -8.38 21.10 -13.45
CA GLU A 156 -8.35 21.32 -14.90
C GLU A 156 -7.91 20.07 -15.66
N ASN A 157 -6.87 19.37 -15.18
CA ASN A 157 -6.16 18.35 -15.96
C ASN A 157 -6.17 16.94 -15.34
N GLY A 158 -6.70 16.77 -14.13
CA GLY A 158 -6.56 15.52 -13.35
C GLY A 158 -7.06 14.27 -14.08
N GLU A 159 -8.20 14.37 -14.75
CA GLU A 159 -8.83 13.27 -15.48
C GLU A 159 -7.91 12.75 -16.61
N LEU A 160 -7.29 13.66 -17.37
CA LEU A 160 -6.36 13.30 -18.44
C LEU A 160 -5.04 12.78 -17.85
N MET A 161 -4.49 13.48 -16.86
CA MET A 161 -3.23 13.13 -16.22
C MET A 161 -3.24 11.71 -15.64
N TYR A 162 -4.34 11.29 -15.01
CA TYR A 162 -4.46 9.95 -14.44
C TYR A 162 -4.79 8.86 -15.47
N LYS A 163 -5.44 9.20 -16.60
CA LYS A 163 -5.53 8.28 -17.75
C LYS A 163 -4.14 7.94 -18.29
N GLU A 164 -3.28 8.93 -18.43
CA GLU A 164 -1.89 8.72 -18.86
C GLU A 164 -1.05 7.92 -17.85
N VAL A 165 -1.33 8.04 -16.55
CA VAL A 165 -0.74 7.19 -15.50
C VAL A 165 -1.20 5.74 -15.68
N LEU A 166 -2.50 5.52 -15.84
CA LEU A 166 -3.04 4.17 -16.04
C LEU A 166 -2.42 3.52 -17.28
N GLU A 167 -2.39 4.22 -18.41
CA GLU A 167 -1.77 3.73 -19.64
C GLU A 167 -0.30 3.36 -19.45
N ALA A 168 0.47 4.19 -18.71
CA ALA A 168 1.87 3.92 -18.46
C ALA A 168 2.07 2.66 -17.60
N ILE A 169 1.19 2.44 -16.61
CA ILE A 169 1.21 1.24 -15.77
C ILE A 169 0.79 -0.01 -16.58
N GLU A 170 -0.20 0.11 -17.45
CA GLU A 170 -0.67 -1.00 -18.30
C GLU A 170 0.36 -1.42 -19.36
N LYS A 171 1.19 -0.48 -19.83
CA LYS A 171 2.29 -0.75 -20.76
C LYS A 171 3.52 -1.38 -20.11
N LEU A 172 3.57 -1.45 -18.77
CA LEU A 172 4.73 -1.95 -18.04
C LEU A 172 4.93 -3.46 -18.30
N GLU A 173 6.08 -3.84 -18.86
CA GLU A 173 6.41 -5.23 -19.11
C GLU A 173 7.20 -5.83 -17.94
N LEU A 174 6.52 -6.61 -17.11
CA LEU A 174 7.15 -7.26 -15.97
C LEU A 174 7.91 -8.54 -16.39
N PRO A 175 9.18 -8.72 -15.97
CA PRO A 175 9.89 -9.96 -16.20
C PRO A 175 9.33 -11.11 -15.34
N ILE A 176 9.70 -12.34 -15.69
CA ILE A 176 9.32 -13.54 -14.92
C ILE A 176 9.70 -13.35 -13.45
N GLY A 177 8.77 -13.75 -12.56
CA GLY A 177 8.90 -13.67 -11.09
C GLY A 177 8.50 -12.33 -10.49
N TYR A 178 8.03 -11.39 -11.30
CA TYR A 178 7.24 -10.25 -10.85
C TYR A 178 5.81 -10.40 -11.33
N THR A 179 4.85 -10.02 -10.49
CA THR A 179 3.44 -10.01 -10.87
C THR A 179 2.77 -8.80 -10.27
N ARG A 180 2.03 -8.05 -11.10
CA ARG A 180 1.20 -6.95 -10.63
C ARG A 180 0.04 -7.50 -9.80
N ILE A 181 -0.07 -7.02 -8.57
CA ILE A 181 -1.23 -7.28 -7.70
C ILE A 181 -2.24 -6.17 -7.96
N LEU A 182 -3.43 -6.55 -8.45
CA LEU A 182 -4.52 -5.61 -8.68
C LEU A 182 -5.13 -5.16 -7.35
N ASN A 183 -5.52 -3.90 -7.29
CA ASN A 183 -6.20 -3.25 -6.17
C ASN A 183 -7.11 -2.12 -6.72
N ASP A 184 -7.83 -1.44 -5.83
CA ASP A 184 -8.83 -0.44 -6.24
C ASP A 184 -8.19 0.86 -6.76
N ASP A 185 -7.05 1.26 -6.20
CA ASP A 185 -6.28 2.43 -6.61
C ASP A 185 -5.17 2.04 -7.60
N PHE A 186 -5.45 2.07 -8.89
CA PHE A 186 -4.46 1.65 -9.89
C PHE A 186 -3.13 2.41 -9.82
N SER A 187 -3.11 3.63 -9.24
CA SER A 187 -1.91 4.44 -9.07
C SER A 187 -0.99 3.89 -7.97
N ARG A 188 -1.53 3.04 -7.09
CA ARG A 188 -0.79 2.16 -6.18
C ARG A 188 -0.36 0.91 -6.94
N LEU A 189 0.75 1.02 -7.66
CA LEU A 189 1.36 -0.14 -8.29
C LEU A 189 1.98 -1.04 -7.20
N VAL A 190 1.40 -2.23 -7.03
CA VAL A 190 1.92 -3.27 -6.13
C VAL A 190 2.46 -4.41 -6.97
N LEU A 191 3.72 -4.78 -6.76
CA LEU A 191 4.34 -5.92 -7.43
C LEU A 191 4.69 -6.99 -6.40
N SER A 192 4.26 -8.23 -6.62
CA SER A 192 4.85 -9.40 -5.97
C SER A 192 6.27 -9.63 -6.51
N THR A 193 7.15 -10.08 -5.63
CA THR A 193 8.60 -10.25 -5.86
C THR A 193 9.10 -11.65 -5.48
N GLY A 194 8.21 -12.55 -5.02
CA GLY A 194 8.57 -13.90 -4.62
C GLY A 194 9.44 -13.95 -3.36
N ASN A 195 9.05 -13.22 -2.31
CA ASN A 195 9.78 -13.04 -1.04
C ASN A 195 11.12 -12.31 -1.16
N ARG A 196 11.24 -11.37 -2.12
CA ARG A 196 12.48 -10.60 -2.37
C ARG A 196 12.29 -9.08 -2.24
N GLY A 197 11.26 -8.62 -1.54
CA GLY A 197 10.89 -7.19 -1.53
C GLY A 197 12.04 -6.28 -1.08
N LYS A 198 12.82 -6.69 -0.07
CA LYS A 198 14.02 -5.96 0.38
C LYS A 198 15.12 -5.87 -0.69
N GLU A 199 15.43 -6.99 -1.35
CA GLU A 199 16.48 -7.03 -2.39
C GLU A 199 16.09 -6.19 -3.61
N VAL A 200 14.82 -6.31 -4.03
CA VAL A 200 14.27 -5.56 -5.14
C VAL A 200 14.27 -4.06 -4.82
N TYR A 201 13.89 -3.69 -3.59
CA TYR A 201 14.00 -2.30 -3.12
C TYR A 201 15.44 -1.79 -3.19
N GLN A 202 16.42 -2.57 -2.74
CA GLN A 202 17.83 -2.17 -2.79
C GLN A 202 18.27 -1.87 -4.22
N LYS A 203 17.99 -2.77 -5.18
CA LYS A 203 18.33 -2.58 -6.60
C LYS A 203 17.65 -1.35 -7.21
N LEU A 204 16.37 -1.15 -6.92
CA LEU A 204 15.63 0.03 -7.36
C LEU A 204 16.23 1.32 -6.76
N SER A 205 16.57 1.30 -5.47
CA SER A 205 17.15 2.46 -4.77
C SER A 205 18.56 2.82 -5.26
N GLU A 206 19.39 1.82 -5.59
CA GLU A 206 20.70 2.02 -6.24
C GLU A 206 20.55 2.65 -7.63
N ALA A 207 19.46 2.35 -8.32
CA ALA A 207 19.06 3.00 -9.55
C ALA A 207 18.34 4.35 -9.32
N GLY A 208 18.28 4.86 -8.09
CA GLY A 208 17.63 6.14 -7.76
C GLY A 208 16.10 6.11 -7.80
N ILE A 209 15.49 4.92 -7.72
CA ILE A 209 14.03 4.73 -7.62
C ILE A 209 13.70 4.38 -6.18
N TYR A 210 13.00 5.28 -5.49
CA TYR A 210 12.59 5.11 -4.11
C TYR A 210 11.13 4.72 -4.04
N LEU A 211 10.86 3.60 -3.38
CA LEU A 211 9.53 3.05 -3.19
C LEU A 211 8.83 3.69 -2.00
N GLU A 212 7.50 3.62 -1.98
CA GLU A 212 6.72 3.99 -0.80
C GLU A 212 7.03 3.04 0.36
N MET A 213 6.96 1.74 0.07
CA MET A 213 7.27 0.68 1.02
C MET A 213 7.58 -0.62 0.30
N TYR A 214 8.12 -1.56 1.07
CA TYR A 214 8.24 -2.95 0.70
C TYR A 214 7.95 -3.81 1.92
N ASP A 215 7.46 -5.02 1.69
CA ASP A 215 7.43 -6.08 2.68
C ASP A 215 8.29 -7.26 2.20
N ASN A 216 8.13 -8.44 2.78
CA ASN A 216 8.91 -9.61 2.36
C ASN A 216 8.63 -9.98 0.91
N ASP A 217 7.37 -9.98 0.47
CA ASP A 217 6.95 -10.48 -0.84
C ASP A 217 6.62 -9.36 -1.83
N ARG A 218 6.43 -8.12 -1.39
CA ARG A 218 5.88 -7.06 -2.23
C ARG A 218 6.70 -5.79 -2.19
N VAL A 219 6.66 -5.07 -3.30
CA VAL A 219 7.09 -3.67 -3.40
C VAL A 219 5.89 -2.82 -3.80
N VAL A 220 5.80 -1.63 -3.21
CA VAL A 220 4.67 -0.71 -3.41
C VAL A 220 5.18 0.64 -3.91
N PHE A 221 4.63 1.09 -5.02
CA PHE A 221 4.92 2.38 -5.62
C PHE A 221 3.72 3.32 -5.49
N ILE A 222 3.98 4.62 -5.46
CA ILE A 222 2.98 5.65 -5.78
C ILE A 222 3.35 6.19 -7.15
N VAL A 223 2.55 5.83 -8.16
CA VAL A 223 2.71 6.34 -9.51
C VAL A 223 1.83 7.57 -9.66
N THR A 224 2.45 8.70 -10.00
CA THR A 224 1.78 9.98 -10.17
C THR A 224 2.01 10.50 -11.58
N PRO A 225 1.24 11.50 -12.02
CA PRO A 225 1.47 12.16 -13.31
C PRO A 225 2.89 12.72 -13.47
N PHE A 226 3.60 13.00 -12.37
CA PHE A 226 4.93 13.62 -12.34
C PHE A 226 6.08 12.61 -12.26
N ASN A 227 5.79 11.32 -12.10
CA ASN A 227 6.83 10.29 -11.99
C ASN A 227 6.60 9.07 -12.89
N ARG A 228 5.46 8.99 -13.59
CA ARG A 228 5.12 7.87 -14.48
C ARG A 228 6.16 7.57 -15.56
N GLU A 229 6.91 8.58 -15.99
CA GLU A 229 8.01 8.45 -16.94
C GLU A 229 9.18 7.59 -16.41
N LEU A 230 9.31 7.47 -15.08
CA LEU A 230 10.32 6.62 -14.43
C LEU A 230 9.98 5.14 -14.52
N LEU A 231 8.76 4.76 -14.92
CA LEU A 231 8.37 3.35 -15.04
C LEU A 231 9.22 2.59 -16.05
N GLY A 232 9.71 3.23 -17.12
CA GLY A 232 10.67 2.59 -18.04
C GLY A 232 11.98 2.21 -17.34
N LYS A 233 12.45 3.05 -16.41
CA LYS A 233 13.64 2.75 -15.59
C LYS A 233 13.36 1.63 -14.59
N VAL A 234 12.16 1.60 -14.00
CA VAL A 234 11.71 0.47 -13.15
C VAL A 234 11.78 -0.81 -13.97
N GLU A 235 11.21 -0.82 -15.17
CA GLU A 235 11.22 -1.97 -16.07
C GLU A 235 12.63 -2.45 -16.39
N GLU A 236 13.54 -1.54 -16.73
CA GLU A 236 14.95 -1.88 -16.99
C GLU A 236 15.62 -2.52 -15.77
N VAL A 237 15.40 -1.97 -14.57
CA VAL A 237 15.98 -2.51 -13.33
C VAL A 237 15.42 -3.89 -13.04
N LEU A 238 14.11 -4.08 -13.15
CA LEU A 238 13.48 -5.39 -12.94
C LEU A 238 13.93 -6.41 -14.00
N LYS A 239 14.06 -6.01 -15.28
CA LYS A 239 14.56 -6.89 -16.35
C LYS A 239 16.03 -7.29 -16.14
N ARG A 240 16.83 -6.42 -15.51
CA ARG A 240 18.22 -6.70 -15.09
C ARG A 240 18.31 -7.37 -13.72
N ASP A 241 17.24 -7.35 -12.93
CA ASP A 241 17.09 -8.20 -11.76
C ASP A 241 16.90 -9.63 -12.26
N ILE A 242 18.02 -10.20 -12.70
CA ILE A 242 18.15 -11.60 -13.01
C ILE A 242 17.78 -12.32 -11.71
N ILE A 243 16.54 -12.78 -11.64
CA ILE A 243 16.19 -13.90 -10.79
C ILE A 243 17.18 -14.97 -11.21
N VAL A 244 18.14 -15.28 -10.35
CA VAL A 244 19.23 -16.18 -10.69
C VAL A 244 18.61 -17.48 -11.21
N LYS A 245 18.60 -17.60 -12.54
CA LYS A 245 18.84 -18.84 -13.25
C LYS A 245 20.09 -19.40 -12.60
N ALA A 246 19.97 -20.51 -11.87
CA ALA A 246 21.15 -21.28 -11.53
C ALA A 246 21.94 -21.49 -12.83
N SER A 247 23.16 -20.97 -12.87
CA SER A 247 23.99 -21.08 -14.04
C SER A 247 24.26 -22.57 -14.30
N ASN A 248 24.15 -22.99 -15.56
CA ASN A 248 24.55 -24.31 -16.04
C ASN A 248 26.03 -24.66 -15.76
N ASN A 249 26.81 -23.78 -15.13
CA ASN A 249 28.24 -23.94 -14.89
C ASN A 249 28.59 -24.59 -13.55
N ASN A 250 27.61 -25.10 -12.78
CA ASN A 250 27.93 -25.78 -11.52
C ASN A 250 26.91 -26.87 -11.15
N LYS A 251 26.56 -27.75 -12.11
CA LYS A 251 25.69 -28.90 -11.84
C LYS A 251 26.22 -29.78 -10.69
N ASP A 252 27.53 -29.82 -10.49
CA ASP A 252 28.14 -30.58 -9.40
C ASP A 252 28.07 -29.89 -8.03
N LYS A 253 27.71 -28.59 -7.96
CA LYS A 253 27.70 -27.81 -6.72
C LYS A 253 26.68 -28.33 -5.71
N TYR A 254 25.59 -28.97 -6.14
CA TYR A 254 24.52 -29.38 -5.21
C TYR A 254 24.54 -30.88 -4.88
N LEU A 255 25.46 -31.65 -5.48
CA LEU A 255 25.56 -33.08 -5.21
C LEU A 255 25.95 -33.40 -3.77
N TYR A 256 26.62 -32.48 -3.06
CA TYR A 256 26.94 -32.64 -1.63
C TYR A 256 25.71 -32.71 -0.72
N LEU A 257 24.51 -32.34 -1.23
CA LEU A 257 23.25 -32.41 -0.48
C LEU A 257 22.73 -33.85 -0.34
N GLU A 258 23.27 -34.80 -1.11
CA GLU A 258 22.93 -36.22 -0.98
C GLU A 258 23.09 -36.70 0.48
N GLY A 259 22.04 -37.33 1.01
CA GLY A 259 22.00 -37.83 2.38
C GLY A 259 21.65 -36.79 3.46
N LYS A 260 21.51 -35.50 3.11
CA LYS A 260 21.02 -34.46 4.04
C LYS A 260 19.49 -34.44 4.11
N ILE A 261 18.94 -33.86 5.18
CA ILE A 261 17.49 -33.68 5.36
C ILE A 261 17.07 -32.30 4.84
N ALA A 262 16.05 -32.25 3.98
CA ALA A 262 15.52 -31.00 3.42
C ALA A 262 14.80 -30.16 4.50
N LYS A 263 15.12 -28.85 4.58
CA LYS A 263 14.48 -27.92 5.52
C LYS A 263 13.21 -27.25 4.98
N GLU A 264 13.06 -27.25 3.66
CA GLU A 264 11.92 -26.72 2.91
C GLU A 264 11.64 -27.63 1.71
N ASP A 265 10.52 -27.40 1.02
CA ASP A 265 10.18 -28.15 -0.19
C ASP A 265 11.06 -27.72 -1.36
N ILE A 266 11.63 -28.68 -2.09
CA ILE A 266 12.45 -28.45 -3.28
C ILE A 266 11.72 -29.06 -4.48
N GLY A 267 11.45 -28.28 -5.51
CA GLY A 267 10.68 -28.75 -6.66
C GLY A 267 10.88 -27.94 -7.92
N LEU A 268 10.02 -28.15 -8.91
CA LEU A 268 10.08 -27.47 -10.22
C LEU A 268 8.84 -26.61 -10.48
N TYR A 269 9.05 -25.46 -11.10
CA TYR A 269 8.02 -24.53 -11.55
C TYR A 269 8.15 -24.19 -13.04
N PRO A 270 7.07 -24.32 -13.85
CA PRO A 270 5.84 -25.12 -13.62
C PRO A 270 6.16 -26.62 -13.55
N PRO A 271 5.34 -27.53 -12.99
CA PRO A 271 3.96 -27.39 -12.52
C PRO A 271 3.79 -27.12 -11.01
N CYS A 272 4.82 -26.63 -10.31
CA CYS A 272 4.77 -26.34 -8.87
C CYS A 272 4.54 -27.58 -7.98
N VAL A 273 5.12 -28.73 -8.38
CA VAL A 273 5.07 -29.97 -7.60
C VAL A 273 6.43 -30.18 -6.90
N PRO A 274 6.44 -30.43 -5.58
CA PRO A 274 7.68 -30.72 -4.86
C PRO A 274 8.26 -32.06 -5.31
N VAL A 275 9.56 -32.06 -5.60
CA VAL A 275 10.34 -33.27 -5.91
C VAL A 275 10.89 -33.88 -4.62
N ILE A 276 11.30 -33.02 -3.68
CA ILE A 276 11.78 -33.36 -2.34
C ILE A 276 10.91 -32.59 -1.35
N LEU A 277 10.31 -33.29 -0.40
CA LEU A 277 9.50 -32.66 0.64
C LEU A 277 10.36 -32.23 1.83
N LYS A 278 9.92 -31.19 2.54
CA LYS A 278 10.48 -30.81 3.84
C LYS A 278 10.51 -32.02 4.79
N GLY A 279 11.67 -32.25 5.40
CA GLY A 279 11.93 -33.39 6.30
C GLY A 279 12.33 -34.67 5.58
N GLU A 280 12.32 -34.72 4.25
CA GLU A 280 12.77 -35.86 3.47
C GLU A 280 14.31 -35.90 3.36
N VAL A 281 14.89 -37.11 3.35
CA VAL A 281 16.31 -37.31 3.01
C VAL A 281 16.50 -37.13 1.51
N ILE A 282 17.42 -36.25 1.14
CA ILE A 282 17.74 -35.93 -0.25
C ILE A 282 18.48 -37.11 -0.87
N THR A 283 17.88 -37.75 -1.88
CA THR A 283 18.50 -38.86 -2.62
C THR A 283 19.20 -38.35 -3.87
N ARG A 284 20.26 -39.06 -4.32
CA ARG A 284 20.99 -38.80 -5.56
C ARG A 284 20.07 -38.50 -6.75
N LYS A 285 19.11 -39.40 -6.99
CA LYS A 285 18.17 -39.32 -8.11
C LYS A 285 17.31 -38.06 -8.06
N LYS A 286 16.84 -37.67 -6.87
CA LYS A 286 15.98 -36.48 -6.72
C LYS A 286 16.77 -35.20 -6.89
N ILE A 287 17.98 -35.11 -6.33
CA ILE A 287 18.81 -33.91 -6.48
C ILE A 287 19.34 -33.78 -7.91
N GLU A 288 19.72 -34.88 -8.58
CA GLU A 288 20.10 -34.87 -9.99
C GLU A 288 18.94 -34.40 -10.88
N TYR A 289 17.72 -34.88 -10.65
CA TYR A 289 16.54 -34.41 -11.40
C TYR A 289 16.28 -32.91 -11.22
N VAL A 290 16.49 -32.39 -10.01
CA VAL A 290 16.38 -30.94 -9.72
C VAL A 290 17.53 -30.17 -10.39
N ILE A 291 18.77 -30.68 -10.35
CA ILE A 291 19.95 -30.08 -11.00
C ILE A 291 19.82 -30.06 -12.54
N GLU A 292 19.30 -31.13 -13.13
CA GLU A 292 19.06 -31.23 -14.58
C GLU A 292 18.04 -30.20 -15.06
N ASN A 293 17.10 -29.81 -14.18
CA ASN A 293 16.04 -28.85 -14.44
C ASN A 293 16.21 -27.57 -13.60
N ILE A 294 17.44 -27.22 -13.25
CA ILE A 294 17.73 -26.19 -12.24
C ILE A 294 17.19 -24.80 -12.61
N GLU A 295 17.04 -24.50 -13.90
CA GLU A 295 16.43 -23.25 -14.39
C GLU A 295 14.96 -23.09 -14.00
N ARG A 296 14.32 -24.18 -13.57
CA ARG A 296 12.93 -24.25 -13.11
C ARG A 296 12.83 -24.60 -11.63
N ALA A 297 13.95 -24.79 -10.94
CA ALA A 297 13.94 -25.25 -9.56
C ALA A 297 13.58 -24.14 -8.57
N TYR A 298 12.83 -24.49 -7.52
CA TYR A 298 12.59 -23.65 -6.34
C TYR A 298 13.05 -24.37 -5.07
N GLY A 299 13.23 -23.63 -3.98
CA GLY A 299 13.62 -24.19 -2.67
C GLY A 299 15.06 -24.68 -2.57
N LEU A 300 15.85 -24.61 -3.65
CA LEU A 300 17.27 -24.95 -3.63
C LEU A 300 18.10 -23.71 -3.28
N ARG A 301 18.41 -23.53 -1.98
CA ARG A 301 19.23 -22.44 -1.46
C ARG A 301 20.44 -22.99 -0.71
N ASP A 302 21.62 -22.47 -1.03
CA ASP A 302 22.88 -22.76 -0.35
C ASP A 302 23.11 -21.67 0.70
N GLU A 303 22.52 -21.84 1.88
CA GLU A 303 22.85 -21.00 3.04
C GLU A 303 24.19 -21.48 3.61
N ASN A 304 25.30 -20.92 3.11
CA ASN A 304 26.55 -20.86 3.88
C ASN A 304 26.48 -19.73 4.89
#